data_AF-A0A2N9N0B8-F1
#
_entry.id   AF-A0A2N9N0B8-F1
#
_cell.length_a   1.000
_cell.length_b   1.000
_cell.length_c   1.000
_cell.angle_alpha   90.00
_cell.angle_beta   90.00
_cell.angle_gamma   90.00
#
_symmetry.space_group_name_H-M   'P 1'
#
loop_
_entity.id
_entity.type
_entity.pdbx_description
1 polymer ?
#
loop_
_entity_poly.entity_id
_entity_poly.type
_entity_poly.pdbx_seq_one_letter_code
_entity_poly.pdbx_strand_id
1 'polypeptide(L)'
;MKLRSIATLFLLCSALNVSAQPSDHGQFWVPTDVKWERIPGAPREEHRKTASTIVLYFGKNGEFVRDECWLIRDGKSISISNGDPHSQYVGRITEPMADGAKYTYRLVRRTVEKEGEVLPGPEISEFASSKAMSGLEIQGHFFRRVKLANESDYIELYKTLARQYAQQ
;
A
#
# COMPACT_ATOMS: atom_id res chain seq x y z
N MET A 1 -30.07 28.32 72.66
CA MET A 1 -28.62 28.41 72.94
C MET A 1 -28.07 26.99 73.07
N LYS A 2 -27.26 26.52 72.11
CA LYS A 2 -26.36 25.33 72.10
C LYS A 2 -25.96 25.10 70.63
N LEU A 3 -24.91 25.78 70.20
CA LEU A 3 -23.56 25.26 69.92
C LEU A 3 -23.48 24.20 68.81
N ARG A 4 -23.14 24.72 67.62
CA ARG A 4 -22.36 24.20 66.49
C ARG A 4 -21.74 22.80 66.64
N SER A 5 -21.99 21.95 65.65
CA SER A 5 -21.02 20.96 65.15
C SER A 5 -21.02 21.03 63.63
N ILE A 6 -20.01 21.72 63.08
CA ILE A 6 -19.68 21.73 61.65
C ILE A 6 -18.99 20.39 61.38
N ALA A 7 -19.69 19.47 60.71
CA ALA A 7 -19.09 18.25 60.20
C ALA A 7 -18.26 18.60 58.97
N THR A 8 -16.93 18.69 59.16
CA THR A 8 -15.95 18.92 58.11
C THR A 8 -15.93 17.72 57.17
N LEU A 9 -16.60 17.84 56.04
CA LEU A 9 -16.54 16.88 54.93
C LEU A 9 -15.19 17.09 54.21
N PHE A 10 -14.14 16.40 54.68
CA PHE A 10 -12.87 16.31 53.97
C PHE A 10 -13.05 15.37 52.77
N LEU A 11 -13.46 15.91 51.63
CA LEU A 11 -13.36 15.24 50.33
C LEU A 11 -11.86 15.12 50.00
N LEU A 12 -11.27 13.98 50.37
CA LEU A 12 -10.02 13.51 49.78
C LEU A 12 -10.34 13.12 48.32
N CYS A 13 -10.29 14.10 47.42
CA CYS A 13 -10.11 13.83 45.99
C CYS A 13 -8.71 13.28 45.81
N SER A 14 -8.57 11.97 46.02
CA SER A 14 -7.43 11.20 45.55
C SER A 14 -7.35 11.40 44.04
N ALA A 15 -6.50 12.34 43.62
CA ALA A 15 -6.07 12.44 42.25
C ALA A 15 -5.40 11.13 41.89
N LEU A 16 -6.17 10.21 41.30
CA LEU A 16 -5.63 9.12 40.53
C LEU A 16 -4.92 9.78 39.35
N ASN A 17 -3.64 10.10 39.56
CA ASN A 17 -2.69 10.23 38.48
C ASN A 17 -2.63 8.86 37.81
N VAL A 18 -3.57 8.61 36.90
CA VAL A 18 -3.42 7.60 35.86
C VAL A 18 -2.25 8.12 35.02
N SER A 19 -1.04 7.84 35.47
CA SER A 19 0.14 7.96 34.64
C SER A 19 -0.06 6.91 33.55
N ALA A 20 -0.46 7.38 32.36
CA ALA A 20 -0.47 6.54 31.17
C ALA A 20 0.89 5.86 31.09
N GLN A 21 0.94 4.54 31.25
CA GLN A 21 2.19 3.80 31.12
C GLN A 21 2.70 4.06 29.69
N PRO A 22 3.95 4.56 29.53
CA PRO A 22 4.52 4.68 28.21
C PRO A 22 4.56 3.28 27.60
N SER A 23 3.90 3.09 26.45
CA SER A 23 3.96 1.81 25.77
C SER A 23 5.36 1.64 25.17
N ASP A 24 6.12 0.64 25.64
CA ASP A 24 7.44 0.24 25.12
C ASP A 24 7.39 -0.35 23.68
N HIS A 25 6.33 -0.07 22.93
CA HIS A 25 5.99 -0.71 21.67
C HIS A 25 5.72 0.27 20.51
N GLY A 26 6.14 1.53 20.61
CA GLY A 26 6.03 2.51 19.50
C GLY A 26 6.63 1.95 18.20
N GLN A 27 6.06 2.23 17.03
CA GLN A 27 6.49 1.62 15.75
C GLN A 27 7.35 2.53 14.86
N PHE A 28 7.69 3.73 15.34
CA PHE A 28 8.46 4.70 14.58
C PHE A 28 9.95 4.52 14.79
N TRP A 29 10.68 4.46 13.67
CA TRP A 29 12.13 4.47 13.62
C TRP A 29 12.60 5.80 13.03
N VAL A 30 13.53 6.45 13.71
CA VAL A 30 14.19 7.66 13.21
C VAL A 30 15.63 7.35 12.86
N PRO A 31 16.14 7.89 11.75
CA PRO A 31 17.55 7.80 11.45
C PRO A 31 18.32 8.69 12.44
N THR A 32 19.27 8.09 13.15
CA THR A 32 20.37 8.82 13.80
C THR A 32 21.63 8.69 12.95
N ASP A 33 22.69 9.41 13.28
CA ASP A 33 23.92 9.52 12.47
C ASP A 33 24.55 8.18 12.05
N VAL A 34 24.24 7.08 12.74
CA VAL A 34 24.81 5.75 12.48
C VAL A 34 23.84 4.57 12.60
N LYS A 35 22.59 4.78 13.00
CA LYS A 35 21.63 3.69 13.19
C LYS A 35 20.18 4.19 13.20
N TRP A 36 19.27 3.27 12.95
CA TRP A 36 17.85 3.52 13.19
C TRP A 36 17.57 3.32 14.68
N GLU A 37 16.97 4.30 15.33
CA GLU A 37 16.52 4.21 16.72
C GLU A 37 15.00 4.23 16.81
N ARG A 38 14.46 3.38 17.69
CA ARG A 38 13.03 3.27 17.95
C ARG A 38 12.61 4.35 18.94
N ILE A 39 11.56 5.11 18.65
CA ILE A 39 11.04 6.14 19.57
C ILE A 39 10.09 5.48 20.58
N PRO A 40 10.44 5.45 21.88
CA PRO A 40 9.53 4.96 22.92
C PRO A 40 8.29 5.86 23.03
N GLY A 41 7.10 5.27 23.19
CA GLY A 41 5.85 6.03 23.32
C GLY A 41 5.34 6.68 22.04
N ALA A 42 5.98 6.44 20.88
CA ALA A 42 5.45 6.94 19.62
C ALA A 42 4.05 6.35 19.34
N PRO A 43 3.09 7.15 18.85
CA PRO A 43 1.72 6.70 18.62
C PRO A 43 1.71 5.40 17.81
N ARG A 44 0.84 4.46 18.17
CA ARG A 44 0.57 3.31 17.31
C ARG A 44 -0.53 3.75 16.35
N GLU A 45 -0.24 3.83 15.05
CA GLU A 45 -1.31 4.03 14.06
C GLU A 45 -2.11 2.70 13.97
N GLU A 46 -2.92 2.39 14.97
CA GLU A 46 -3.63 1.11 15.10
C GLU A 46 -4.54 0.78 13.90
N HIS A 47 -4.90 1.81 13.14
CA HIS A 47 -5.75 1.71 11.96
C HIS A 47 -4.97 1.66 10.65
N ARG A 48 -3.66 1.94 10.65
CA ARG A 48 -2.84 1.91 9.45
C ARG A 48 -2.21 0.55 9.25
N LYS A 49 -2.54 -0.08 8.13
CA LYS A 49 -1.99 -1.38 7.74
C LYS A 49 -1.31 -1.24 6.40
N THR A 50 -0.14 -1.85 6.25
CA THR A 50 0.58 -1.90 4.99
C THR A 50 0.68 -3.33 4.48
N ALA A 51 0.69 -3.50 3.16
CA ALA A 51 0.93 -4.79 2.52
C ALA A 51 1.55 -4.59 1.14
N SER A 52 2.53 -5.42 0.79
CA SER A 52 2.99 -5.53 -0.60
C SER A 52 1.94 -6.23 -1.45
N THR A 53 1.75 -5.76 -2.67
CA THR A 53 0.75 -6.29 -3.59
C THR A 53 1.05 -5.93 -5.05
N ILE A 54 0.16 -6.37 -5.93
CA ILE A 54 0.17 -6.03 -7.34
C ILE A 54 -1.08 -5.22 -7.65
N VAL A 55 -0.90 -4.03 -8.22
CA VAL A 55 -1.98 -3.22 -8.80
C VAL A 55 -1.95 -3.37 -10.31
N LEU A 56 -3.10 -3.71 -10.90
CA LEU A 56 -3.28 -3.73 -12.35
C LEU A 56 -4.09 -2.51 -12.78
N TYR A 57 -3.53 -1.75 -13.72
CA TYR A 57 -4.23 -0.71 -14.46
C TYR A 57 -4.44 -1.17 -15.89
N PHE A 58 -5.69 -1.19 -16.36
CA PHE A 58 -6.04 -1.51 -17.73
C PHE A 58 -6.32 -0.23 -18.52
N GLY A 59 -5.62 -0.07 -19.64
CA GLY A 59 -5.89 0.97 -20.62
C GLY A 59 -7.04 0.62 -21.56
N LYS A 60 -7.24 1.43 -22.60
CA LYS A 60 -8.41 1.33 -23.47
C LYS A 60 -8.23 0.35 -24.64
N ASN A 61 -7.01 0.08 -25.06
CA ASN A 61 -6.71 -0.74 -26.25
C ASN A 61 -5.99 -2.06 -25.90
N GLY A 62 -6.28 -2.60 -24.71
CA GLY A 62 -5.68 -3.85 -24.23
C GLY A 62 -4.28 -3.69 -23.63
N GLU A 63 -3.72 -2.48 -23.62
CA GLU A 63 -2.53 -2.16 -22.83
C GLU A 63 -2.83 -2.21 -21.33
N PHE A 64 -1.84 -2.63 -20.54
CA PHE A 64 -1.95 -2.61 -19.08
C PHE A 64 -0.62 -2.27 -18.42
N VAL A 65 -0.72 -1.79 -17.17
CA VAL A 65 0.40 -1.62 -16.26
C VAL A 65 0.21 -2.54 -15.06
N ARG A 66 1.25 -3.30 -14.72
CA ARG A 66 1.35 -4.10 -13.51
C ARG A 66 2.37 -3.42 -12.59
N ASP A 67 1.89 -2.85 -11.49
CA ASP A 67 2.72 -2.19 -10.49
C ASP A 67 2.83 -3.06 -9.23
N GLU A 68 4.01 -3.65 -9.02
CA GLU A 68 4.36 -4.30 -7.77
C GLU A 68 4.73 -3.21 -6.75
N CYS A 69 3.83 -2.95 -5.80
CA CYS A 69 3.90 -1.80 -4.91
C CYS A 69 3.39 -2.14 -3.50
N TRP A 70 3.45 -1.15 -2.61
CA TRP A 70 2.86 -1.23 -1.28
C TRP A 70 1.54 -0.47 -1.22
N LEU A 71 0.51 -1.11 -0.64
CA LEU A 71 -0.73 -0.44 -0.28
C LEU A 71 -0.71 -0.04 1.19
N ILE A 72 -1.29 1.13 1.45
CA ILE A 72 -1.58 1.64 2.77
C ILE A 72 -3.11 1.62 2.92
N ARG A 73 -3.60 0.92 3.94
CA ARG A 73 -4.97 1.03 4.39
C ARG A 73 -5.03 1.92 5.61
N ASP A 74 -5.83 2.96 5.55
CA ASP A 74 -6.16 3.83 6.67
C ASP A 74 -7.69 3.87 6.85
N GLY A 75 -8.18 3.15 7.85
CA GLY A 75 -9.62 2.89 8.02
C GLY A 75 -10.21 2.16 6.81
N LYS A 76 -11.12 2.84 6.08
CA LYS A 76 -11.73 2.34 4.83
C LYS A 76 -10.99 2.79 3.57
N SER A 77 -10.07 3.73 3.70
CA SER A 77 -9.27 4.25 2.59
C SER A 77 -8.16 3.27 2.23
N ILE A 78 -7.90 3.09 0.95
CA ILE A 78 -6.76 2.31 0.44
C ILE A 78 -6.03 3.20 -0.56
N SER A 79 -4.74 3.40 -0.37
CA SER A 79 -3.88 4.17 -1.26
C SER A 79 -2.63 3.38 -1.61
N ILE A 80 -2.01 3.67 -2.75
CA ILE A 80 -0.66 3.21 -3.03
C ILE A 80 0.33 4.08 -2.25
N SER A 81 1.36 3.49 -1.67
CA SER A 81 2.44 4.22 -1.00
C SER A 81 3.32 4.93 -2.03
N ASN A 82 3.55 6.23 -1.85
CA ASN A 82 4.44 7.00 -2.74
C ASN A 82 5.93 6.85 -2.40
N GLY A 83 6.25 6.41 -1.18
CA GLY A 83 7.62 6.35 -0.66
C GLY A 83 8.25 4.95 -0.70
N ASP A 84 7.42 3.90 -0.80
CA ASP A 84 7.90 2.53 -0.87
C ASP A 84 8.35 2.15 -2.29
N PRO A 85 9.16 1.09 -2.45
CA PRO A 85 9.60 0.65 -3.76
C PRO A 85 8.46 0.20 -4.69
N HIS A 86 8.63 0.48 -5.98
CA HIS A 86 7.76 0.05 -7.08
C HIS A 86 8.57 -0.71 -8.13
N SER A 87 8.00 -1.79 -8.67
CA SER A 87 8.45 -2.41 -9.91
C SER A 87 7.31 -2.36 -10.92
N GLN A 88 7.50 -1.58 -11.99
CA GLN A 88 6.46 -1.24 -12.95
C GLN A 88 6.70 -1.96 -14.26
N TYR A 89 5.74 -2.80 -14.60
CA TYR A 89 5.73 -3.59 -15.82
C TYR A 89 4.65 -3.05 -16.76
N VAL A 90 4.95 -3.03 -18.05
CA VAL A 90 4.00 -2.63 -19.10
C VAL A 90 3.82 -3.78 -20.07
N GLY A 91 2.60 -3.99 -20.49
CA GLY A 91 2.27 -5.03 -21.45
C GLY A 91 0.95 -4.81 -22.16
N ARG A 92 0.54 -5.87 -22.86
CA ARG A 92 -0.71 -5.92 -23.59
C ARG A 92 -1.33 -7.30 -23.57
N ILE A 93 -2.63 -7.34 -23.75
CA ILE A 93 -3.35 -8.56 -24.13
C ILE A 93 -2.93 -8.91 -25.56
N THR A 94 -2.39 -10.10 -25.76
CA THR A 94 -1.94 -10.59 -27.08
C THR A 94 -2.95 -11.53 -27.71
N GLU A 95 -3.69 -12.30 -26.90
CA GLU A 95 -4.65 -13.27 -27.40
C GLU A 95 -5.84 -13.40 -26.43
N PRO A 96 -7.06 -12.99 -26.81
CA PRO A 96 -8.25 -13.26 -26.00
C PRO A 96 -8.62 -14.75 -26.07
N MET A 97 -9.04 -15.32 -24.95
CA MET A 97 -9.43 -16.73 -24.83
C MET A 97 -10.83 -16.84 -24.23
N ALA A 98 -11.50 -17.98 -24.41
CA ALA A 98 -12.87 -18.19 -23.94
C ALA A 98 -13.02 -18.00 -22.42
N ASP A 99 -11.97 -18.28 -21.65
CA ASP A 99 -11.94 -18.20 -20.21
C ASP A 99 -10.85 -17.28 -19.67
N GLY A 100 -10.30 -16.40 -20.49
CA GLY A 100 -9.14 -15.61 -20.09
C GLY A 100 -8.49 -14.83 -21.21
N ALA A 101 -7.19 -14.58 -21.06
CA ALA A 101 -6.38 -14.07 -22.14
C ALA A 101 -4.91 -14.45 -21.95
N LYS A 102 -4.13 -14.36 -23.02
CA LYS A 102 -2.68 -14.33 -22.97
C LYS A 102 -2.22 -12.88 -22.93
N TYR A 103 -1.21 -12.63 -22.11
CA TYR A 103 -0.61 -11.32 -21.89
C TYR A 103 0.88 -11.42 -22.13
N THR A 104 1.44 -10.37 -22.71
CA THR A 104 2.90 -10.20 -22.81
C THR A 104 3.27 -8.86 -22.19
N TYR A 105 4.28 -8.85 -21.32
CA TYR A 105 4.69 -7.67 -20.58
C TYR A 105 6.18 -7.71 -20.22
N ARG A 106 6.75 -6.56 -19.85
CA ARG A 106 8.16 -6.44 -19.43
C ARG A 106 8.35 -5.38 -18.38
N LEU A 107 9.39 -5.50 -17.58
CA LEU A 107 9.78 -4.49 -16.60
C LEU A 107 10.28 -3.25 -17.34
N VAL A 108 9.72 -2.07 -17.04
CA VAL A 108 10.12 -0.80 -17.70
C VAL A 108 10.69 0.22 -16.73
N ARG A 109 10.38 0.08 -15.44
CA ARG A 109 10.83 1.01 -14.40
C ARG A 109 10.89 0.35 -13.03
N ARG A 110 11.92 0.68 -12.25
CA ARG A 110 11.96 0.51 -10.80
C ARG A 110 12.18 1.86 -10.13
N THR A 111 11.64 2.06 -8.94
CA THR A 111 12.02 3.24 -8.13
C THR A 111 13.32 3.04 -7.38
N VAL A 112 13.67 1.78 -7.07
CA VAL A 112 15.00 1.40 -6.55
C VAL A 112 15.75 0.70 -7.67
N GLU A 113 16.70 1.41 -8.26
CA GLU A 113 17.55 0.90 -9.33
C GLU A 113 18.44 -0.24 -8.81
N LYS A 114 18.62 -1.26 -9.65
CA LYS A 114 19.58 -2.34 -9.39
C LYS A 114 20.84 -2.06 -10.20
N GLU A 115 22.00 -2.16 -9.56
CA GLU A 115 23.29 -1.97 -10.23
C GLU A 115 23.41 -2.91 -11.45
N GLY A 116 23.75 -2.32 -12.60
CA GLY A 116 23.88 -3.05 -13.87
C GLY A 116 22.54 -3.44 -14.53
N GLU A 117 21.39 -2.98 -14.04
CA GLU A 117 20.10 -3.23 -14.67
C GLU A 117 19.96 -2.47 -15.98
N VAL A 118 19.47 -3.17 -17.01
CA VAL A 118 19.12 -2.58 -18.30
C VAL A 118 17.61 -2.69 -18.47
N LEU A 119 16.96 -1.55 -18.69
CA LEU A 119 15.52 -1.44 -18.93
C LEU A 119 15.26 -0.87 -20.35
N PRO A 120 14.20 -1.31 -21.04
CA PRO A 120 13.23 -2.34 -20.64
C PRO A 120 13.85 -3.73 -20.50
N GLY A 121 13.35 -4.50 -19.53
CA GLY A 121 13.76 -5.89 -19.29
C GLY A 121 13.22 -6.86 -20.36
N PRO A 122 13.52 -8.16 -20.21
CA PRO A 122 13.03 -9.19 -21.12
C PRO A 122 11.50 -9.30 -21.09
N GLU A 123 10.93 -9.74 -22.20
CA GLU A 123 9.51 -10.04 -22.29
C GLU A 123 9.12 -11.29 -21.50
N ILE A 124 7.98 -11.20 -20.84
CA ILE A 124 7.34 -12.25 -20.05
C ILE A 124 5.99 -12.51 -20.69
N SER A 125 5.63 -13.77 -20.90
CA SER A 125 4.34 -14.18 -21.46
C SER A 125 3.60 -15.10 -20.52
N GLU A 126 2.35 -14.76 -20.21
CA GLU A 126 1.54 -15.42 -19.19
C GLU A 126 0.07 -15.50 -19.60
N PHE A 127 -0.68 -16.30 -18.86
CA PHE A 127 -2.12 -16.46 -19.01
C PHE A 127 -2.84 -15.86 -17.79
N ALA A 128 -3.96 -15.19 -18.03
CA ALA A 128 -4.91 -14.87 -16.97
C ALA A 128 -6.22 -15.61 -17.20
N SER A 129 -6.84 -16.05 -16.11
CA SER A 129 -8.13 -16.72 -16.08
C SER A 129 -9.21 -15.80 -15.52
N SER A 130 -10.40 -15.89 -16.11
CA SER A 130 -11.64 -15.24 -15.65
C SER A 130 -12.62 -16.22 -15.01
N LYS A 131 -12.28 -17.51 -14.96
CA LYS A 131 -13.08 -18.57 -14.30
C LYS A 131 -13.00 -18.54 -12.77
N ALA A 132 -12.08 -17.74 -12.22
CA ALA A 132 -11.93 -17.56 -10.79
C ALA A 132 -13.13 -16.84 -10.17
N MET A 133 -13.55 -17.27 -8.96
CA MET A 133 -14.64 -16.64 -8.20
C MET A 133 -14.51 -15.10 -8.19
N SER A 134 -15.36 -14.41 -8.95
CA SER A 134 -15.56 -12.95 -8.98
C SER A 134 -14.37 -12.06 -9.35
N GLY A 135 -13.35 -12.55 -10.07
CA GLY A 135 -12.18 -11.73 -10.43
C GLY A 135 -11.31 -12.24 -11.57
N LEU A 136 -10.23 -11.49 -11.84
CA LEU A 136 -9.16 -11.90 -12.74
C LEU A 136 -8.10 -12.68 -11.94
N GLU A 137 -7.65 -13.82 -12.42
CA GLU A 137 -6.57 -14.60 -11.82
C GLU A 137 -5.35 -14.59 -12.72
N ILE A 138 -4.18 -14.21 -12.17
CA ILE A 138 -2.88 -14.23 -12.88
C ILE A 138 -1.86 -14.88 -11.95
N GLN A 139 -1.23 -15.98 -12.38
CA GLN A 139 -0.23 -16.70 -11.58
C GLN A 139 -0.69 -17.05 -10.15
N GLY A 140 -1.94 -17.46 -9.97
CA GLY A 140 -2.51 -17.76 -8.65
C GLY A 140 -2.86 -16.54 -7.81
N HIS A 141 -2.64 -15.31 -8.31
CA HIS A 141 -3.11 -14.08 -7.67
C HIS A 141 -4.49 -13.69 -8.15
N PHE A 142 -5.42 -13.47 -7.22
CA PHE A 142 -6.77 -13.02 -7.51
C PHE A 142 -6.89 -11.50 -7.39
N PHE A 143 -7.29 -10.86 -8.49
CA PHE A 143 -7.48 -9.43 -8.58
C PHE A 143 -8.95 -9.08 -8.49
N ARG A 144 -9.25 -8.10 -7.63
CA ARG A 144 -10.57 -7.48 -7.52
C ARG A 144 -10.45 -5.98 -7.73
N ARG A 145 -11.53 -5.36 -8.19
CA ARG A 145 -11.60 -3.91 -8.31
C ARG A 145 -11.59 -3.27 -6.91
N VAL A 146 -10.72 -2.29 -6.73
CA VAL A 146 -10.61 -1.48 -5.50
C VAL A 146 -10.55 -0.02 -5.91
N LYS A 147 -11.26 0.85 -5.20
CA LYS A 147 -11.15 2.31 -5.38
C LYS A 147 -9.96 2.80 -4.56
N LEU A 148 -8.96 3.35 -5.23
CA LEU A 148 -7.79 3.95 -4.58
C LEU A 148 -8.09 5.40 -4.19
N ALA A 149 -7.66 5.83 -3.02
CA ALA A 149 -7.85 7.20 -2.55
C ALA A 149 -6.96 8.20 -3.30
N ASN A 150 -5.79 7.77 -3.75
CA ASN A 150 -4.84 8.53 -4.56
C ASN A 150 -4.78 8.04 -6.01
N GLU A 151 -5.91 7.56 -6.55
CA GLU A 151 -5.98 7.05 -7.93
C GLU A 151 -5.50 8.08 -8.97
N SER A 152 -5.86 9.36 -8.77
CA SER A 152 -5.48 10.46 -9.66
C SER A 152 -3.97 10.58 -9.87
N ASP A 153 -3.19 10.28 -8.85
CA ASP A 153 -1.74 10.46 -8.85
C ASP A 153 -1.05 9.43 -9.74
N TYR A 154 -1.68 8.27 -9.91
CA TYR A 154 -1.14 7.14 -10.66
C TYR A 154 -1.72 7.00 -12.06
N ILE A 155 -2.95 7.47 -12.31
CA ILE A 155 -3.59 7.35 -13.64
C ILE A 155 -2.71 7.94 -14.74
N GLU A 156 -2.21 9.16 -14.58
CA GLU A 156 -1.41 9.81 -15.63
C GLU A 156 -0.04 9.16 -15.80
N LEU A 157 0.57 8.68 -14.71
CA LEU A 157 1.78 7.88 -14.76
C LEU A 157 1.55 6.59 -15.56
N TYR A 158 0.53 5.81 -15.22
CA TYR A 158 0.24 4.53 -15.88
C TYR A 158 -0.14 4.72 -17.35
N LYS A 159 -0.93 5.74 -17.68
CA LYS A 159 -1.21 6.08 -19.08
C LYS A 159 0.06 6.45 -19.85
N THR A 160 1.01 7.12 -19.22
CA THR A 160 2.27 7.52 -19.86
C THR A 160 3.14 6.30 -20.11
N LEU A 161 3.33 5.46 -19.09
CA LEU A 161 4.07 4.20 -19.22
C LEU A 161 3.46 3.29 -20.29
N ALA A 162 2.14 3.12 -20.28
CA ALA A 162 1.46 2.28 -21.27
C ALA A 162 1.63 2.82 -22.70
N ARG A 163 1.48 4.14 -22.90
CA ARG A 163 1.71 4.78 -24.22
C ARG A 163 3.14 4.58 -24.71
N GLN A 164 4.12 4.71 -23.82
CA GLN A 164 5.53 4.65 -24.18
C GLN A 164 6.01 3.23 -24.48
N TYR A 165 5.54 2.24 -23.73
CA TYR A 165 6.14 0.89 -23.75
C TYR A 165 5.21 -0.23 -24.25
N ALA A 166 3.89 -0.02 -24.38
CA ALA A 166 2.99 -1.06 -24.87
C ALA A 166 2.89 -1.13 -26.42
N GLN A 167 3.42 -0.14 -27.13
CA GLN A 167 3.39 -0.05 -28.60
C GLN A 167 4.55 -0.77 -29.28
N GLN A 168 5.55 -1.20 -28.51
CA GLN A 168 6.72 -1.94 -28.97
C GLN A 168 6.50 -3.43 -28.79
#